data_AF-A0A431HT17-F1
#
_entry.id   AF-A0A431HT17-F1
#
_cell.length_a   1.000
_cell.length_b   1.000
_cell.length_c   1.000
_cell.angle_alpha   90.00
_cell.angle_beta   90.00
_cell.angle_gamma   90.00
#
_symmetry.space_group_name_H-M   'P 1'
#
loop_
_entity.id
_entity.type
_entity.pdbx_description
1 polymer ?
#
loop_
_entity_poly.entity_id
_entity_poly.type
_entity_poly.pdbx_seq_one_letter_code
_entity_poly.pdbx_strand_id
1 'polypeptide(L)'
;MPCDCDLKIISGDFERYQIPKDKRYLLKYFKTDIQLAFLKYILVFKNYKNFIDHTGRWCRPKYLKALNERFLAIQAAHKQAKYNFDLTFLSEIESGKLKLSNLSG
;
A
#
# COMPACT_ATOMS: atom_id res chain seq x y z
N MET A 1 -6.31 11.43 -23.92
CA MET A 1 -6.42 12.24 -22.69
C MET A 1 -5.32 11.79 -21.75
N PRO A 2 -4.36 12.65 -21.39
CA PRO A 2 -3.46 12.35 -20.28
C PRO A 2 -4.32 12.30 -19.02
N CYS A 3 -4.32 11.16 -18.34
CA CYS A 3 -5.03 10.99 -17.09
C CYS A 3 -4.34 11.87 -16.04
N ASP A 4 -5.05 12.44 -15.06
CA ASP A 4 -4.47 13.24 -13.95
C ASP A 4 -3.32 12.55 -13.18
N CYS A 5 -3.11 11.25 -13.41
CA CYS A 5 -1.98 10.48 -12.92
C CYS A 5 -0.64 10.89 -13.54
N ASP A 6 -0.57 11.23 -14.82
CA ASP A 6 0.70 11.53 -15.49
C ASP A 6 1.33 12.82 -14.92
N LEU A 7 0.51 13.80 -14.53
CA LEU A 7 0.95 15.04 -13.89
C LEU A 7 1.67 14.82 -12.56
N LYS A 8 1.24 13.83 -11.75
CA LYS A 8 1.84 13.52 -10.44
C LYS A 8 3.22 12.85 -10.53
N ILE A 9 3.50 12.22 -11.67
CA ILE A 9 4.80 11.61 -11.96
C ILE A 9 5.76 12.71 -12.44
N ILE A 10 5.29 13.55 -13.37
CA ILE A 10 6.08 14.64 -13.96
C ILE A 10 6.43 15.71 -12.93
N SER A 11 5.59 15.95 -11.92
CA SER A 11 5.84 16.95 -10.88
C SER A 11 6.91 16.56 -9.84
N GLY A 12 7.36 15.31 -9.81
CA GLY A 12 8.25 14.81 -8.75
C GLY A 12 7.57 14.66 -7.38
N ASP A 13 6.27 14.95 -7.28
CA ASP A 13 5.51 14.83 -6.03
C ASP A 13 5.43 13.40 -5.53
N PHE A 14 5.55 12.41 -6.43
CA PHE A 14 5.61 11.00 -6.06
C PHE A 14 6.79 10.69 -5.12
N GLU A 15 7.98 11.23 -5.38
CA GLU A 15 9.16 10.97 -4.54
C GLU A 15 8.99 11.57 -3.15
N ARG A 16 8.42 12.78 -3.12
CA ARG A 16 8.14 13.56 -1.90
C ARG A 16 6.86 13.13 -1.18
N TYR A 17 6.07 12.24 -1.77
CA TYR A 17 4.79 11.82 -1.22
C TYR A 17 4.97 11.26 0.20
N GLN A 18 4.38 11.98 1.16
CA GLN A 18 4.32 11.55 2.54
C GLN A 18 3.08 10.69 2.74
N ILE A 19 3.27 9.52 3.34
CA ILE A 19 2.15 8.64 3.67
C ILE A 19 1.27 9.34 4.72
N PRO A 20 -0.03 9.51 4.45
CA PRO A 20 -0.97 10.10 5.39
C PRO A 20 -0.94 9.44 6.77
N LYS A 21 -1.12 10.24 7.84
CA LYS A 21 -1.00 9.76 9.23
C LYS A 21 -1.87 8.52 9.51
N ASP A 22 -3.10 8.53 9.00
CA ASP A 22 -4.09 7.44 9.11
C ASP A 22 -3.68 6.15 8.39
N LYS A 23 -2.61 6.17 7.57
CA LYS A 23 -2.10 5.01 6.83
C LYS A 23 -0.66 4.65 7.19
N ARG A 24 -0.03 5.38 8.12
CA ARG A 24 1.37 5.13 8.51
C ARG A 24 1.58 3.75 9.10
N TYR A 25 0.56 3.12 9.66
CA TYR A 25 0.65 1.74 10.14
C TYR A 25 1.06 0.74 9.05
N LEU A 26 0.77 1.03 7.77
CA LEU A 26 1.18 0.19 6.64
C LEU A 26 2.71 0.06 6.55
N LEU A 27 3.48 1.05 7.04
CA LEU A 27 4.95 0.98 7.10
C LEU A 27 5.47 -0.17 7.98
N LYS A 28 4.65 -0.72 8.88
CA LYS A 28 5.03 -1.91 9.65
C LYS A 28 5.01 -3.19 8.82
N TYR A 29 4.25 -3.20 7.72
CA TYR A 29 4.07 -4.34 6.83
C TYR A 29 4.96 -4.27 5.58
N PHE A 30 5.24 -3.06 5.08
CA PHE A 30 6.06 -2.81 3.90
C PHE A 30 7.41 -2.24 4.35
N LYS A 31 8.48 -3.04 4.28
CA LYS A 31 9.79 -2.73 4.88
C LYS A 31 10.91 -2.47 3.88
N THR A 32 10.89 -3.16 2.73
CA THR A 32 11.95 -3.00 1.73
C THR A 32 11.73 -1.76 0.87
N ASP A 33 12.77 -1.24 0.23
CA ASP A 33 12.66 -0.07 -0.64
C ASP A 33 11.63 -0.24 -1.75
N ILE A 34 11.57 -1.43 -2.36
CA ILE A 34 10.58 -1.76 -3.38
C ILE A 34 9.17 -1.79 -2.78
N GLN A 35 9.01 -2.36 -1.59
CA GLN A 35 7.71 -2.39 -0.88
C GLN A 35 7.22 -0.99 -0.50
N LEU A 36 8.13 -0.12 -0.06
CA LEU A 36 7.82 1.26 0.29
C LEU A 36 7.48 2.09 -0.97
N ALA A 37 8.25 1.93 -2.04
CA ALA A 37 7.94 2.54 -3.33
C ALA A 37 6.57 2.08 -3.85
N PHE A 38 6.29 0.78 -3.79
CA PHE A 38 4.99 0.21 -4.12
C PHE A 38 3.87 0.82 -3.26
N LEU A 39 4.08 0.91 -1.94
CA LEU A 39 3.09 1.46 -1.01
C LEU A 39 2.74 2.91 -1.33
N LYS A 40 3.75 3.77 -1.56
CA LYS A 40 3.51 5.14 -2.03
C LYS A 40 2.73 5.14 -3.35
N TYR A 41 3.15 4.30 -4.28
CA TYR A 41 2.60 4.25 -5.63
C TYR A 41 1.13 3.83 -5.64
N ILE A 42 0.77 2.74 -4.97
CA ILE A 42 -0.60 2.26 -4.91
C ILE A 42 -1.51 3.25 -4.15
N LEU A 43 -0.99 4.00 -3.18
CA LEU A 43 -1.75 5.03 -2.49
C LEU A 43 -2.08 6.22 -3.39
N VAL A 44 -1.19 6.57 -4.31
CA VAL A 44 -1.36 7.70 -5.24
C VAL A 44 -2.17 7.30 -6.48
N PHE A 45 -1.81 6.19 -7.12
CA PHE A 45 -2.31 5.80 -8.45
C PHE A 45 -3.44 4.78 -8.41
N LYS A 46 -3.69 4.12 -7.26
CA LYS A 46 -4.73 3.08 -7.06
C LYS A 46 -4.63 1.87 -7.99
N ASN A 47 -3.58 1.78 -8.79
CA ASN A 47 -3.30 0.72 -9.75
C ASN A 47 -1.79 0.55 -9.85
N TYR A 48 -1.29 -0.70 -9.85
CA TYR A 48 0.14 -1.03 -9.90
C TYR A 48 0.65 -1.48 -11.28
N LYS A 49 -0.20 -1.55 -12.32
CA LYS A 49 0.17 -2.06 -13.65
C LYS A 49 1.40 -1.37 -14.24
N ASN A 50 1.47 -0.05 -14.13
CA ASN A 50 2.56 0.76 -14.69
C ASN A 50 3.67 1.06 -13.65
N PHE A 51 3.73 0.31 -12.54
CA PHE A 51 4.69 0.59 -11.47
C PHE A 51 6.15 0.62 -11.98
N ILE A 52 6.52 -0.37 -12.80
CA ILE A 52 7.90 -0.48 -13.29
C ILE A 52 8.21 0.68 -14.24
N ASP A 53 7.31 0.94 -15.19
CA ASP A 53 7.49 1.99 -16.19
C ASP A 53 7.55 3.39 -15.55
N HIS A 54 6.75 3.63 -14.51
CA HIS A 54 6.66 4.92 -13.84
C HIS A 54 7.76 5.16 -12.80
N THR A 55 8.28 4.11 -12.17
CA THR A 55 9.26 4.24 -11.07
C THR A 55 10.68 3.82 -11.43
N GLY A 56 10.86 3.14 -12.58
CA GLY A 56 12.13 2.53 -12.97
C GLY A 56 12.56 1.36 -12.07
N ARG A 57 11.77 0.99 -11.06
CA ARG A 57 12.11 -0.07 -10.09
C ARG A 57 11.68 -1.41 -10.62
N TRP A 58 12.63 -2.13 -11.21
CA TRP A 58 12.37 -3.47 -11.71
C TRP A 58 11.96 -4.43 -10.58
N CYS A 59 10.89 -5.17 -10.81
CA CYS A 59 10.49 -6.30 -9.98
C CYS A 59 9.60 -7.26 -10.77
N ARG A 60 9.45 -8.49 -10.29
CA ARG A 60 8.61 -9.49 -10.96
C ARG A 60 7.13 -9.08 -10.89
N PRO A 61 6.34 -9.19 -11.97
CA PRO A 61 4.90 -8.88 -11.93
C PRO A 61 4.13 -9.68 -10.86
N LYS A 62 4.51 -10.96 -10.65
CA LYS A 62 3.96 -11.80 -9.57
C LYS A 62 4.22 -11.20 -8.19
N TYR A 63 5.36 -10.55 -7.99
CA TYR A 63 5.68 -9.88 -6.72
C TYR A 63 4.79 -8.65 -6.50
N LEU A 64 4.59 -7.82 -7.52
CA LEU A 64 3.65 -6.69 -7.44
C LEU A 64 2.22 -7.12 -7.13
N LYS A 65 1.76 -8.20 -7.76
CA LYS A 65 0.46 -8.80 -7.47
C LYS A 65 0.35 -9.20 -5.99
N ALA A 66 1.36 -9.91 -5.47
CA ALA A 66 1.39 -10.31 -4.05
C ALA A 66 1.43 -9.11 -3.09
N LEU A 67 2.15 -8.03 -3.43
CA LEU A 67 2.14 -6.79 -2.64
C LEU A 67 0.76 -6.11 -2.65
N ASN A 68 0.07 -6.14 -3.78
CA ASN A 68 -1.26 -5.59 -3.90
C ASN A 68 -2.30 -6.39 -3.12
N GLU A 69 -2.26 -7.72 -3.21
CA GLU A 69 -3.12 -8.61 -2.41
C GLU A 69 -2.91 -8.37 -0.91
N ARG A 70 -1.64 -8.30 -0.47
CA ARG A 70 -1.28 -7.95 0.89
C ARG A 70 -1.85 -6.59 1.33
N PHE A 71 -1.70 -5.57 0.49
CA PHE A 71 -2.21 -4.22 0.76
C PHE A 71 -3.74 -4.21 0.91
N LEU A 72 -4.46 -4.87 0.01
CA LEU A 72 -5.91 -4.96 0.05
C LEU A 72 -6.39 -5.72 1.28
N ALA A 73 -5.74 -6.83 1.63
CA ALA A 73 -6.09 -7.62 2.81
C ALA A 73 -5.94 -6.81 4.11
N ILE A 74 -4.83 -6.08 4.27
CA ILE A 74 -4.61 -5.22 5.45
C ILE A 74 -5.65 -4.09 5.49
N GLN A 75 -5.93 -3.44 4.36
CA GLN A 75 -6.93 -2.38 4.31
C GLN A 75 -8.33 -2.87 4.62
N ALA A 76 -8.71 -4.05 4.11
CA ALA A 76 -9.99 -4.66 4.36
C ALA A 76 -10.13 -4.99 5.86
N ALA A 77 -9.13 -5.63 6.46
CA ALA A 77 -9.11 -5.93 7.89
C ALA A 77 -9.22 -4.65 8.74
N HIS A 78 -8.44 -3.62 8.42
CA HIS A 78 -8.48 -2.34 9.14
C HIS A 78 -9.83 -1.64 8.99
N LYS A 79 -10.42 -1.63 7.79
CA LYS A 79 -11.74 -1.06 7.54
C LYS A 79 -12.82 -1.82 8.32
N GLN A 80 -12.75 -3.15 8.35
CA GLN A 80 -13.67 -3.99 9.08
C GLN A 80 -13.56 -3.76 10.60
N ALA A 81 -12.34 -3.69 11.13
CA ALA A 81 -12.11 -3.39 12.55
C ALA A 81 -12.69 -2.03 12.95
N LYS A 82 -12.49 -1.00 12.10
CA LYS A 82 -13.09 0.34 12.31
C LYS A 82 -14.61 0.30 12.25
N TYR A 83 -15.19 -0.43 11.30
CA TYR A 83 -16.64 -0.56 11.15
C TYR A 83 -17.27 -1.28 12.34
N ASN A 84 -16.63 -2.34 12.83
CA ASN A 84 -17.11 -3.13 13.97
C ASN A 84 -16.80 -2.50 15.34
N PHE A 85 -16.11 -1.35 15.38
CA PHE A 85 -15.55 -0.76 16.61
C PHE A 85 -14.67 -1.74 17.41
N ASP A 86 -14.01 -2.68 16.73
CA ASP A 86 -13.09 -3.62 17.35
C ASP A 86 -11.72 -2.96 17.57
N LEU A 87 -11.60 -2.24 18.68
CA LEU A 87 -10.41 -1.47 19.02
C LEU A 87 -9.19 -2.37 19.30
N THR A 88 -9.42 -3.57 19.82
CA THR A 88 -8.36 -4.56 20.09
C THR A 88 -7.75 -5.01 18.78
N PHE A 89 -8.59 -5.47 17.84
CA PHE A 89 -8.11 -5.91 16.53
C PHE A 89 -7.52 -4.75 15.73
N LEU A 90 -8.11 -3.56 15.79
CA LEU A 90 -7.55 -2.36 15.17
C LEU A 90 -6.14 -2.06 15.67
N SER A 91 -5.90 -2.15 16.98
CA SER A 91 -4.58 -1.95 17.59
C SER A 91 -3.56 -3.01 17.17
N GLU A 92 -3.98 -4.27 17.03
CA GLU A 92 -3.12 -5.34 16.49
C GLU A 92 -2.69 -5.06 15.05
N ILE A 93 -3.62 -4.56 14.23
CA ILE A 93 -3.32 -4.15 12.86
C ILE A 93 -2.36 -2.96 12.86
N GLU A 94 -2.64 -1.92 13.64
CA GLU A 94 -1.83 -0.71 13.65
C GLU A 94 -0.42 -0.93 14.22
N SER A 95 -0.27 -1.88 15.13
CA SER A 95 1.02 -2.30 15.69
C SER A 95 1.84 -3.20 14.75
N GLY A 96 1.28 -3.66 13.64
CA GLY A 96 1.97 -4.51 12.67
C GLY A 96 1.99 -6.00 13.04
N LYS A 97 1.19 -6.43 14.01
CA LYS A 97 1.19 -7.80 14.55
C LYS A 97 0.31 -8.76 13.74
N LEU A 98 -0.55 -8.24 12.87
CA LEU A 98 -1.41 -9.07 12.02
C LEU A 98 -0.58 -9.95 11.09
N LYS A 99 -0.71 -11.28 11.25
CA LYS A 99 -0.13 -12.23 10.30
C LYS A 99 -1.07 -12.41 9.12
N LEU A 100 -0.57 -12.19 7.91
CA LEU A 100 -1.37 -12.28 6.67
C LEU A 100 -1.86 -13.70 6.37
N SER A 101 -1.20 -14.72 6.92
CA SER A 101 -1.68 -16.10 6.89
C SER A 101 -3.07 -16.26 7.50
N ASN A 102 -3.49 -15.32 8.36
CA ASN A 102 -4.77 -15.36 9.06
C ASN A 102 -5.90 -14.68 8.26
N LEU A 103 -5.60 -14.08 7.10
CA LEU A 103 -6.59 -13.40 6.24
C LEU A 103 -6.98 -14.22 5.01
N SER A 104 -6.24 -15.29 4.73
CA SER A 104 -6.57 -16.31 3.74
C SER A 104 -7.37 -17.42 4.42
N GLY A 105 -8.66 -17.14 4.63
CA GLY A 105 -9.69 -18.10 5.03
C GLY A 105 -10.88 -17.95 4.09
#